data_AF-A0A1G1FNE6-F1
#
_entry.id   AF-A0A1G1FNE6-F1
#
_cell.length_a   1.000
_cell.length_b   1.000
_cell.length_c   1.000
_cell.angle_alpha   90.00
_cell.angle_beta   90.00
_cell.angle_gamma   90.00
#
_symmetry.space_group_name_H-M   'P 1'
#
loop_
_entity.id
_entity.type
_entity.pdbx_description
1 polymer ?
#
loop_
_entity_poly.entity_id
_entity_poly.type
_entity_poly.pdbx_seq_one_letter_code
_entity_poly.pdbx_strand_id
1 'polypeptide(L)'
;MYTLFDFMTHVKGIEYIISVLSIAAFIVFWEVLKPKPFARVVSTGKEDLAHLKESGDTIKYVRQMAAAPFIGLAYIIILPIGFFVVVLSEAVNLGVKGVSTLLGKDVSFDWRPMEAYFTGKKRKQKEAGSDKGAR
;
A
#
# COMPACT_ATOMS: atom_id res chain seq x y z
N MET A 1 -14.58 -0.45 15.03
CA MET A 1 -13.91 -1.39 14.10
C MET A 1 -14.95 -2.41 13.67
N TYR A 2 -15.43 -2.34 12.43
CA TYR A 2 -16.57 -3.16 12.00
C TYR A 2 -16.26 -4.11 10.82
N THR A 3 -15.02 -4.11 10.30
CA THR A 3 -14.62 -5.07 9.24
C THR A 3 -13.19 -5.61 9.45
N LEU A 4 -12.93 -6.83 8.96
CA LEU A 4 -11.59 -7.46 8.95
C LEU A 4 -10.56 -6.63 8.16
N PHE A 5 -11.03 -5.96 7.12
CA PHE A 5 -10.22 -5.04 6.32
C PHE A 5 -9.73 -3.85 7.13
N ASP A 6 -10.64 -3.22 7.90
CA ASP A 6 -10.36 -2.07 8.79
C ASP A 6 -9.31 -2.42 9.85
N PHE A 7 -9.37 -3.63 10.45
CA PHE A 7 -8.35 -4.11 11.38
C PHE A 7 -6.99 -4.31 10.70
N MET A 8 -6.97 -4.95 9.52
CA MET A 8 -5.73 -5.23 8.80
C MET A 8 -5.04 -3.95 8.29
N THR A 9 -5.81 -2.96 7.81
CA THR A 9 -5.27 -1.66 7.39
C THR A 9 -4.83 -0.81 8.57
N HIS A 10 -5.52 -0.90 9.71
CA HIS A 10 -5.15 -0.15 10.90
C HIS A 10 -3.85 -0.69 11.52
N VAL A 11 -3.77 -2.00 11.74
CA VAL A 11 -2.59 -2.65 12.34
C VAL A 11 -1.37 -2.48 11.42
N LYS A 12 -1.48 -2.83 10.13
CA LYS A 12 -0.36 -2.70 9.19
C LYS A 12 -0.02 -1.24 8.88
N GLY A 13 -1.00 -0.35 8.87
CA GLY A 13 -0.78 1.08 8.67
C GLY A 13 -0.02 1.71 9.84
N ILE A 14 -0.39 1.38 11.08
CA ILE A 14 0.32 1.85 12.28
C ILE A 14 1.73 1.27 12.31
N GLU A 15 1.90 -0.03 12.07
CA GLU A 15 3.23 -0.67 12.01
C GLU A 15 4.12 -0.01 10.95
N TYR A 16 3.57 0.32 9.78
CA TYR A 16 4.31 1.03 8.74
C TYR A 16 4.76 2.42 9.18
N ILE A 17 3.87 3.23 9.75
CA ILE A 17 4.21 4.58 10.23
C ILE A 17 5.29 4.52 11.32
N ILE A 18 5.12 3.61 12.28
CA ILE A 18 6.09 3.41 13.37
C ILE A 18 7.43 2.97 12.77
N SER A 19 7.44 2.04 11.81
CA SER A 19 8.68 1.59 11.16
C SER A 19 9.42 2.72 10.47
N VAL A 20 8.71 3.54 9.68
CA VAL A 20 9.30 4.70 8.97
C VAL A 20 9.88 5.71 9.96
N LEU A 21 9.14 6.05 11.01
CA LEU A 21 9.60 6.97 12.05
C LEU A 21 10.79 6.40 12.83
N SER A 22 10.76 5.12 13.17
CA SER A 22 11.86 4.43 13.87
C SER A 22 13.13 4.41 13.02
N ILE A 23 13.04 4.12 11.72
CA ILE A 23 14.19 4.14 10.81
C ILE A 23 14.75 5.57 10.70
N ALA A 24 13.89 6.57 10.49
CA ALA A 24 14.30 7.97 10.37
C ALA A 24 14.97 8.46 11.67
N ALA A 25 14.35 8.20 12.82
CA ALA A 25 14.90 8.55 14.12
C ALA A 25 16.23 7.84 14.40
N PHE A 26 16.34 6.56 14.04
CA PHE A 26 17.58 5.79 14.18
C PHE A 26 18.72 6.38 13.33
N ILE A 27 18.46 6.75 12.07
CA ILE A 27 19.47 7.38 11.20
C ILE A 27 19.97 8.69 11.80
N VAL A 28 19.06 9.54 12.28
CA VAL A 28 19.42 10.82 12.92
C VAL A 28 20.21 10.58 14.20
N PHE A 29 19.74 9.68 15.07
CA PHE A 29 20.41 9.31 16.32
C PHE A 29 21.82 8.76 16.06
N TRP A 30 21.95 7.87 15.08
CA TRP A 30 23.23 7.30 14.67
C TRP A 30 24.21 8.35 14.14
N GLU A 31 23.74 9.32 13.37
CA GLU A 31 24.58 10.42 12.86
C GLU A 31 25.07 11.32 14.00
N VAL A 32 24.23 11.59 15.00
CA VAL A 32 24.58 12.40 16.18
C VAL A 32 25.61 11.72 17.08
N LEU A 33 25.58 10.39 17.18
CA LEU A 33 26.55 9.62 17.97
C LEU A 33 27.96 9.57 17.37
N LYS A 34 28.12 9.92 16.09
CA LYS A 34 29.44 9.92 15.45
C LYS A 34 30.34 11.00 16.07
N PRO A 35 31.66 10.76 16.18
CA PRO A 35 32.59 11.75 16.75
C PRO A 35 32.68 13.04 15.94
N LYS A 36 32.31 13.00 14.65
CA LYS A 36 32.18 14.16 13.78
C LYS A 36 30.84 14.06 13.03
N PRO A 37 29.74 14.48 13.65
CA PRO A 37 28.42 14.38 13.04
C PRO A 37 28.39 15.23 11.76
N PHE A 38 27.75 14.73 10.71
CA PHE A 38 27.57 15.44 9.44
C PHE A 38 28.86 15.86 8.72
N ALA A 39 30.02 15.29 9.07
CA ALA A 39 31.31 15.66 8.46
C ALA A 39 31.32 15.50 6.93
N ARG A 40 30.64 14.47 6.41
CA ARG A 40 30.46 14.27 4.96
C ARG A 40 29.62 15.36 4.32
N VAL A 41 28.53 15.76 4.97
CA VAL A 41 27.66 16.82 4.47
C VAL A 41 28.44 18.14 4.37
N VAL A 42 29.29 18.41 5.36
CA VAL A 42 30.14 19.61 5.39
C VAL A 42 31.25 19.55 4.34
N SER A 43 31.92 18.40 4.14
CA SER A 43 32.97 18.29 3.13
C SER A 43 32.43 18.45 1.72
N THR A 44 31.34 17.73 1.40
CA THR A 44 30.66 17.84 0.11
C THR A 44 30.09 19.24 -0.09
N GLY A 45 29.50 19.84 0.95
CA GLY A 45 29.01 21.22 0.88
C GLY A 45 30.10 22.26 0.62
N LYS A 46 31.34 22.03 1.10
CA LYS A 46 32.49 22.90 0.80
C LYS A 46 32.98 22.75 -0.64
N GLU A 47 32.99 21.53 -1.16
CA GLU A 47 33.33 21.23 -2.56
C GLU A 47 32.30 21.88 -3.51
N ASP A 48 31.02 21.77 -3.18
CA ASP A 48 29.93 22.43 -3.90
C ASP A 48 30.06 23.95 -3.81
N LEU A 49 30.33 24.53 -2.64
CA LEU A 49 30.56 25.97 -2.48
C LEU A 49 31.72 26.48 -3.33
N ALA A 50 32.79 25.70 -3.48
CA ALA A 50 33.90 26.05 -4.35
C ALA A 50 33.47 26.11 -5.82
N HIS A 51 32.68 25.13 -6.29
CA HIS A 51 32.10 25.13 -7.64
C HIS A 51 31.10 26.28 -7.84
N LEU A 52 30.34 26.64 -6.81
CA LEU A 52 29.38 27.75 -6.85
C LEU A 52 30.05 29.10 -6.94
N LYS A 53 31.21 29.25 -6.29
CA LYS A 53 32.01 30.48 -6.35
C LYS A 53 32.56 30.72 -7.76
N GLU A 54 32.85 29.67 -8.53
CA GLU A 54 33.27 29.77 -9.93
C GLU A 54 32.10 30.03 -10.89
N SER A 55 30.91 29.52 -10.60
CA SER A 55 29.73 29.63 -11.50
C SER A 55 28.89 30.91 -11.31
N GLY A 56 29.16 31.71 -10.27
CA GLY A 56 28.64 33.08 -10.11
C GLY A 56 27.20 33.18 -9.57
N ASP A 57 26.41 32.10 -9.56
CA ASP A 57 24.99 32.12 -9.17
C ASP A 57 24.75 31.67 -7.71
N THR A 58 25.66 32.06 -6.80
CA THR A 58 25.73 31.60 -5.40
C THR A 58 24.45 31.74 -4.58
N ILE A 59 23.69 32.83 -4.77
CA ILE A 59 22.49 33.13 -3.97
C ILE A 59 21.39 32.07 -4.16
N LYS A 60 21.20 31.59 -5.39
CA LYS A 60 20.17 30.60 -5.73
C LYS A 60 20.46 29.25 -5.08
N TYR A 61 21.72 28.82 -5.12
CA TYR A 61 22.14 27.53 -4.58
C TYR A 61 22.23 27.53 -3.05
N VAL A 62 22.66 28.63 -2.43
CA VAL A 62 22.63 28.79 -0.97
C VAL A 62 21.20 28.66 -0.44
N ARG A 63 20.22 29.25 -1.14
CA ARG A 63 18.80 29.09 -0.80
C ARG A 63 18.34 27.64 -0.89
N GLN A 64 18.77 26.91 -1.93
CA GLN A 64 18.41 25.51 -2.13
C GLN A 64 19.06 24.59 -1.07
N MET A 65 20.32 24.82 -0.72
CA MET A 65 21.00 24.11 0.37
C MET A 65 20.35 24.37 1.73
N ALA A 66 19.95 25.62 2.00
CA ALA A 66 19.21 25.96 3.21
C ALA A 66 17.84 25.27 3.27
N ALA A 67 17.20 25.03 2.13
CA ALA A 67 15.93 24.31 2.04
C ALA A 67 16.06 22.78 2.18
N ALA A 68 17.22 22.20 1.87
CA ALA A 68 17.46 20.75 1.88
C ALA A 68 17.05 20.02 3.17
N PRO A 69 17.41 20.48 4.39
CA PRO A 69 16.97 19.83 5.63
C PRO A 69 15.45 19.87 5.82
N PHE A 70 14.79 20.95 5.40
CA PHE A 70 13.33 21.08 5.48
C PHE A 70 12.63 20.18 4.46
N ILE A 71 13.21 20.01 3.27
CA ILE A 71 12.72 19.09 2.24
C ILE A 71 12.83 17.64 2.73
N GLY A 72 13.93 17.27 3.38
CA GLY A 72 14.09 15.95 3.99
C GLY A 72 13.02 15.67 5.05
N LEU A 73 12.74 16.64 5.93
CA LEU A 73 11.67 16.54 6.92
C LEU A 73 10.27 16.48 6.28
N ALA A 74 10.04 17.28 5.24
CA ALA A 74 8.79 17.26 4.50
C ALA A 74 8.52 15.87 3.92
N TYR A 75 9.54 15.19 3.38
CA TYR A 75 9.41 13.81 2.91
C TYR A 75 8.99 12.85 4.02
N ILE A 76 9.59 12.93 5.22
CA ILE A 76 9.23 12.06 6.35
C ILE A 76 7.75 12.23 6.73
N ILE A 77 7.20 13.45 6.61
CA ILE A 77 5.80 13.75 6.92
C ILE A 77 4.86 13.34 5.76
N ILE A 78 5.28 13.57 4.51
CA ILE A 78 4.45 13.35 3.31
C ILE A 78 4.39 11.86 2.95
N LEU A 79 5.44 11.08 3.17
CA LEU A 79 5.50 9.65 2.79
C LEU A 79 4.36 8.82 3.39
N PRO A 80 4.05 8.93 4.69
CA PRO A 80 2.89 8.27 5.29
C PRO A 80 1.57 8.67 4.63
N ILE A 81 1.39 9.96 4.33
CA ILE A 81 0.18 10.49 3.69
C ILE A 81 0.04 9.92 2.27
N GLY A 82 1.12 9.94 1.49
CA GLY A 82 1.16 9.37 0.14
C GLY A 82 0.82 7.89 0.13
N PHE A 83 1.33 7.13 1.11
CA PHE A 83 0.98 5.72 1.28
C PHE A 83 -0.53 5.53 1.48
N PHE A 84 -1.17 6.30 2.37
CA PHE A 84 -2.62 6.21 2.57
C PHE A 84 -3.42 6.60 1.32
N VAL A 85 -2.99 7.62 0.58
CA VAL A 85 -3.65 8.02 -0.67
C VAL A 85 -3.59 6.89 -1.70
N VAL A 86 -2.44 6.24 -1.85
CA VAL A 86 -2.28 5.09 -2.76
C VAL A 86 -3.16 3.93 -2.32
N VAL A 87 -3.10 3.53 -1.05
CA VAL A 87 -3.94 2.45 -0.50
C VAL A 87 -5.43 2.74 -0.69
N LEU A 88 -5.87 3.97 -0.43
CA LEU A 88 -7.26 4.36 -0.62
C LEU A 88 -7.67 4.31 -2.09
N SER A 89 -6.81 4.79 -3.00
CA SER A 89 -7.06 4.75 -4.44
C SER A 89 -7.15 3.32 -4.97
N GLU A 90 -6.31 2.40 -4.47
CA GLU A 90 -6.37 0.99 -4.83
C GLU A 90 -7.63 0.32 -4.28
N ALA A 91 -8.04 0.64 -3.04
CA ALA A 91 -9.28 0.15 -2.45
C ALA A 91 -10.51 0.59 -3.26
N VAL A 92 -10.55 1.87 -3.68
CA VAL A 92 -11.61 2.39 -4.56
C VAL A 92 -11.59 1.68 -5.92
N ASN A 93 -10.41 1.53 -6.53
CA ASN A 93 -10.27 0.83 -7.81
C ASN A 93 -10.69 -0.64 -7.73
N LEU A 94 -10.38 -1.33 -6.63
CA LEU A 94 -10.83 -2.70 -6.36
C LEU A 94 -12.34 -2.75 -6.18
N GLY A 95 -12.94 -1.79 -5.48
CA GLY A 95 -14.39 -1.66 -5.34
C GLY A 95 -15.09 -1.44 -6.68
N VAL A 96 -14.58 -0.50 -7.50
CA VAL A 96 -15.12 -0.21 -8.84
C VAL A 96 -14.96 -1.42 -9.77
N LYS A 97 -13.80 -2.09 -9.74
CA LYS A 97 -13.57 -3.33 -10.51
C LYS A 97 -14.52 -4.44 -10.06
N GLY A 98 -14.70 -4.64 -8.76
CA GLY A 98 -15.63 -5.64 -8.20
C GLY A 98 -17.08 -5.36 -8.56
N VAL A 99 -17.50 -4.09 -8.54
CA VAL A 99 -18.84 -3.68 -8.98
C VAL A 99 -18.99 -3.85 -10.48
N SER A 100 -17.98 -3.50 -11.28
CA SER A 100 -18.01 -3.67 -12.74
C SER A 100 -18.01 -5.13 -13.18
N THR A 101 -17.37 -6.05 -12.45
CA THR A 101 -17.42 -7.48 -12.74
C THR A 101 -18.74 -8.13 -12.30
N LEU A 102 -19.42 -7.56 -11.29
CA LEU A 102 -20.75 -7.98 -10.86
C LEU A 102 -21.87 -7.39 -11.73
N LEU A 103 -21.69 -6.19 -12.30
CA LEU A 103 -22.61 -5.58 -13.27
C LEU A 103 -22.39 -6.10 -14.70
N GLY A 104 -21.14 -6.43 -15.08
CA GLY A 104 -20.80 -6.97 -16.40
C GLY A 104 -21.07 -8.47 -16.54
N LYS A 105 -21.21 -9.19 -15.42
CA LYS A 105 -21.94 -10.45 -15.41
C LYS A 105 -23.39 -10.09 -15.21
N ASP A 106 -24.14 -10.00 -16.30
CA ASP A 106 -25.58 -10.19 -16.25
C ASP A 106 -25.84 -11.42 -15.37
N VAL A 107 -26.23 -11.15 -14.12
CA VAL A 107 -27.00 -12.08 -13.31
C VAL A 107 -28.38 -12.07 -13.97
N SER A 108 -28.44 -12.60 -15.20
CA SER A 108 -29.56 -13.45 -15.58
C SER A 108 -29.56 -14.55 -14.53
N PHE A 109 -30.27 -14.24 -13.46
CA PHE A 109 -30.55 -15.08 -12.32
C PHE A 109 -31.37 -16.24 -12.88
N ASP A 110 -30.72 -17.18 -13.57
CA ASP A 110 -31.29 -18.44 -14.02
C ASP A 110 -31.37 -19.40 -12.82
N TRP A 111 -31.76 -18.84 -11.67
CA TRP A 111 -32.26 -19.58 -10.55
C TRP A 111 -33.57 -20.21 -11.01
N ARG A 112 -33.45 -21.45 -11.50
CA ARG A 112 -34.57 -22.31 -11.89
C ARG A 112 -34.84 -23.26 -10.71
N PRO A 113 -35.54 -22.81 -9.66
CA PRO A 113 -35.77 -23.61 -8.44
C PRO A 113 -36.46 -24.94 -8.73
N MET A 114 -37.19 -25.02 -9.85
CA MET A 114 -37.81 -26.26 -10.32
C MET A 114 -36.79 -27.33 -10.72
N GLU A 115 -35.61 -26.98 -11.26
CA GLU A 115 -34.62 -27.99 -11.68
C GLU A 115 -33.83 -28.58 -10.50
N ALA A 116 -33.59 -27.78 -9.45
CA ALA A 116 -32.95 -28.25 -8.22
C ALA A 116 -33.80 -29.29 -7.46
N TYR A 117 -35.13 -29.23 -7.60
CA TYR A 117 -36.02 -30.19 -6.94
C TYR A 117 -36.07 -31.56 -7.64
N PHE A 118 -35.85 -31.62 -8.96
CA PHE A 118 -35.98 -32.86 -9.74
C PHE A 118 -34.67 -33.63 -9.92
N THR A 119 -33.51 -33.02 -9.68
CA THR A 119 -32.20 -33.70 -9.73
C THR A 119 -32.05 -34.75 -8.60
N GLY A 120 -32.61 -34.50 -7.42
CA GLY A 120 -32.62 -35.47 -6.31
C GLY A 120 -33.51 -36.70 -6.57
N LYS A 121 -34.66 -36.51 -7.24
CA LYS A 121 -35.63 -37.60 -7.47
C LYS A 121 -35.16 -38.59 -8.55
N LYS A 122 -34.42 -38.11 -9.57
CA LYS A 122 -33.86 -38.98 -10.63
C LYS A 122 -32.73 -39.88 -10.15
N ARG A 123 -31.98 -39.49 -9.11
CA ARG A 123 -30.91 -40.33 -8.54
C ARG A 123 -31.48 -41.51 -7.73
N LYS A 124 -32.54 -41.28 -6.95
CA LYS A 124 -33.20 -42.32 -6.14
C LYS A 124 -33.87 -43.43 -6.96
N GLN A 125 -34.32 -43.12 -8.19
CA GLN A 125 -34.94 -44.11 -9.08
C GLN A 125 -33.91 -45.01 -9.77
N LYS A 126 -32.68 -44.52 -9.98
CA LYS A 126 -31.57 -45.34 -10.51
C LYS A 126 -30.98 -46.29 -9.46
N GLU A 127 -30.88 -45.86 -8.20
CA GLU A 127 -30.43 -46.73 -7.10
C GLU A 127 -31.47 -47.83 -6.77
N ALA A 128 -32.77 -47.51 -6.79
CA ALA A 128 -33.83 -48.51 -6.57
C ALA A 128 -34.03 -49.50 -7.75
N GLY A 129 -33.57 -49.15 -8.95
CA GLY A 129 -33.58 -50.05 -10.12
C GLY A 129 -32.35 -50.97 -10.19
N SER A 130 -31.21 -50.56 -9.61
CA SER A 130 -29.99 -51.36 -9.59
C SER A 130 -30.02 -52.48 -8.54
N ASP A 131 -30.85 -52.35 -7.49
CA ASP A 131 -30.95 -53.33 -6.39
C ASP A 131 -32.03 -54.42 -6.63
N LYS A 132 -32.70 -54.39 -7.79
CA LYS A 132 -33.65 -55.44 -8.23
C LYS A 132 -33.17 -56.27 -9.42
N GLY A 133 -31.91 -56.10 -9.83
CA GLY A 133 -31.30 -56.76 -10.98
C GLY A 133 -30.10 -57.67 -10.66
N ALA A 134 -29.67 -57.77 -9.41
CA ALA A 134 -28.65 -58.73 -8.98
C ALA A 134 -29.33 -59.84 -8.16
N ARG A 135 -29.56 -60.97 -8.84
CA ARG A 135 -29.63 -62.28 -8.18
C ARG A 135 -28.35 -62.53 -7.39
#